data_AF-A0A6P0L8D4-F1
#
_entry.id   AF-A0A6P0L8D4-F1
#
_cell.length_a   1.000
_cell.length_b   1.000
_cell.length_c   1.000
_cell.angle_alpha   90.00
_cell.angle_beta   90.00
_cell.angle_gamma   90.00
#
_symmetry.space_group_name_H-M   'P 1'
#
loop_
_entity.id
_entity.type
_entity.pdbx_description
1 polymer ?
#
loop_
_entity_poly.entity_id
_entity_poly.type
_entity_poly.pdbx_seq_one_letter_code
_entity_poly.pdbx_strand_id
1 'polypeptide(L)'
;MPIPNLATCTRHEILDYFDNGWLITEVLLSALQGERAFFDPPYHQLRHPLIFYLCHPAVLYINKLRLAGLIHESIDPYFEQLFETGVDEMSWDDMSKNEMDWPSVREVVEYRRSTYKIVRELIETLPALEDGHPPITMDNPAWALFLGFEHERIHMETSSVLLQELPLSVLRRPEPWPKLHPSAFAESQTVENELIAVSSKTVTLGKPWEEPCFGWDNEVRVDVPY
;
A
#
# COMPACT_ATOMS: atom_id res chain seq x y z
N MET A 1 -4.29 -7.26 10.38
CA MET A 1 -3.92 -8.68 10.51
C MET A 1 -2.39 -8.76 10.56
N PRO A 2 -1.81 -9.79 11.21
CA PRO A 2 -0.36 -9.97 11.16
C PRO A 2 0.11 -10.22 9.72
N ILE A 3 1.37 -9.89 9.44
CA ILE A 3 2.03 -10.23 8.17
C ILE A 3 2.08 -11.77 8.01
N PRO A 4 1.79 -12.33 6.82
CA PRO A 4 1.82 -13.79 6.62
C PRO A 4 3.23 -14.36 6.83
N ASN A 5 3.31 -15.56 7.42
CA ASN A 5 4.53 -16.33 7.47
C ASN A 5 4.74 -17.03 6.11
N LEU A 6 5.62 -16.51 5.27
CA LEU A 6 5.87 -16.95 3.89
C LEU A 6 6.49 -18.35 3.77
N ALA A 7 6.87 -18.98 4.87
CA ALA A 7 7.30 -20.38 4.87
C ALA A 7 6.13 -21.36 5.05
N THR A 8 4.99 -20.91 5.60
CA THR A 8 3.90 -21.81 6.01
C THR A 8 2.50 -21.28 5.76
N CYS A 9 2.35 -20.06 5.24
CA CYS A 9 1.04 -19.45 5.03
C CYS A 9 0.18 -20.31 4.10
N THR A 10 -1.09 -20.39 4.43
CA THR A 10 -2.09 -21.04 3.58
C THR A 10 -2.58 -20.08 2.50
N ARG A 11 -3.14 -20.62 1.41
CA ARG A 11 -3.80 -19.80 0.39
C ARG A 11 -4.89 -18.90 0.98
N HIS A 12 -5.60 -19.41 1.99
CA HIS A 12 -6.64 -18.68 2.70
C HIS A 12 -6.07 -17.45 3.43
N GLU A 13 -4.97 -17.60 4.17
CA GLU A 13 -4.32 -16.48 4.87
C GLU A 13 -3.81 -15.42 3.90
N ILE A 14 -3.33 -15.83 2.72
CA ILE A 14 -2.91 -14.89 1.66
C ILE A 14 -4.11 -14.12 1.10
N LEU A 15 -5.22 -14.81 0.82
CA LEU A 15 -6.46 -14.17 0.37
C LEU A 15 -7.00 -13.19 1.40
N ASP A 16 -7.06 -13.59 2.67
CA ASP A 16 -7.50 -12.72 3.75
C ASP A 16 -6.60 -11.48 3.82
N TYR A 17 -5.28 -11.65 3.72
CA TYR A 17 -4.34 -10.53 3.76
C TYR A 17 -4.54 -9.54 2.61
N PHE A 18 -4.73 -10.05 1.39
CA PHE A 18 -5.07 -9.25 0.22
C PHE A 18 -6.41 -8.52 0.38
N ASP A 19 -7.47 -9.26 0.72
CA ASP A 19 -8.82 -8.71 0.91
C ASP A 19 -8.84 -7.64 2.00
N ASN A 20 -8.08 -7.84 3.08
CA ASN A 20 -7.95 -6.86 4.15
C ASN A 20 -7.26 -5.58 3.69
N GLY A 21 -6.13 -5.68 2.98
CA GLY A 21 -5.41 -4.52 2.44
C GLY A 21 -6.31 -3.70 1.50
N TRP A 22 -6.90 -4.40 0.53
CA TRP A 22 -7.80 -3.80 -0.45
C TRP A 22 -9.02 -3.12 0.20
N LEU A 23 -9.68 -3.82 1.14
CA LEU A 23 -10.87 -3.30 1.82
C LEU A 23 -10.56 -2.08 2.67
N ILE A 24 -9.41 -2.02 3.36
CA ILE A 24 -9.07 -0.86 4.18
C ILE A 24 -8.85 0.37 3.28
N THR A 25 -8.21 0.22 2.12
CA THR A 25 -8.08 1.30 1.13
C THR A 25 -9.45 1.81 0.67
N GLU A 26 -10.37 0.90 0.33
CA GLU A 26 -11.74 1.25 -0.06
C GLU A 26 -12.49 1.99 1.05
N VAL A 27 -12.38 1.52 2.30
CA VAL A 27 -12.99 2.18 3.46
C VAL A 27 -12.41 3.57 3.68
N LEU A 28 -11.08 3.72 3.62
CA LEU A 28 -10.40 5.00 3.82
C LEU A 28 -10.87 6.03 2.78
N LEU A 29 -10.85 5.68 1.50
CA LEU A 29 -11.19 6.59 0.41
C LEU A 29 -12.70 6.83 0.29
N SER A 30 -13.55 5.99 0.90
CA SER A 30 -15.00 6.24 1.00
C SER A 30 -15.38 7.46 1.86
N ALA A 31 -14.40 8.03 2.58
CA ALA A 31 -14.54 9.28 3.31
C ALA A 31 -14.69 10.49 2.38
N LEU A 32 -14.19 10.42 1.14
CA LEU A 32 -14.21 11.54 0.20
C LEU A 32 -15.63 11.83 -0.28
N GLN A 33 -16.00 13.11 -0.33
CA GLN A 33 -17.33 13.59 -0.74
C GLN A 33 -17.22 14.52 -1.95
N GLY A 34 -17.87 14.11 -3.05
CA GLY A 34 -17.86 14.84 -4.32
C GLY A 34 -16.57 14.61 -5.12
N GLU A 35 -16.64 14.86 -6.41
CA GLU A 35 -15.51 14.59 -7.34
C GLU A 35 -14.29 15.46 -7.04
N ARG A 36 -14.50 16.72 -6.61
CA ARG A 36 -13.39 17.64 -6.28
C ARG A 36 -12.43 17.09 -5.23
N ALA A 37 -12.93 16.28 -4.29
CA ALA A 37 -12.10 15.64 -3.28
C ALA A 37 -11.04 14.71 -3.89
N PHE A 38 -11.29 14.19 -5.10
CA PHE A 38 -10.36 13.31 -5.81
C PHE A 38 -9.40 14.09 -6.72
N PHE A 39 -9.81 15.25 -7.25
CA PHE A 39 -9.08 15.96 -8.31
C PHE A 39 -8.33 17.20 -7.83
N ASP A 40 -8.78 17.86 -6.77
CA ASP A 40 -8.08 19.04 -6.25
C ASP A 40 -6.74 18.57 -5.64
N PRO A 41 -5.58 19.03 -6.15
CA PRO A 41 -4.29 18.67 -5.58
C PRO A 41 -4.15 19.28 -4.17
N PRO A 42 -3.33 18.67 -3.29
CA PRO A 42 -3.00 19.26 -2.01
C PRO A 42 -2.45 20.68 -2.16
N TYR A 43 -2.79 21.58 -1.23
CA TYR A 43 -2.46 23.02 -1.34
C TYR A 43 -0.95 23.29 -1.48
N HIS A 44 -0.12 22.41 -0.93
CA HIS A 44 1.33 22.50 -0.97
C HIS A 44 1.93 22.00 -2.31
N GLN A 45 1.13 21.33 -3.17
CA GLN A 45 1.49 20.86 -4.52
C GLN A 45 2.69 19.90 -4.61
N LEU A 46 3.13 19.32 -3.49
CA LEU A 46 4.24 18.34 -3.43
C LEU A 46 3.78 16.90 -3.68
N ARG A 47 2.48 16.71 -3.88
CA ARG A 47 1.80 15.41 -3.98
C ARG A 47 0.75 15.48 -5.08
N HIS A 48 0.43 14.33 -5.66
CA HIS A 48 -0.66 14.21 -6.62
C HIS A 48 -2.02 14.38 -5.96
N PRO A 49 -3.09 14.64 -6.72
CA PRO A 49 -4.46 14.56 -6.22
C PRO A 49 -4.84 13.12 -5.83
N LEU A 50 -5.86 12.95 -4.99
CA LEU A 50 -6.25 11.64 -4.43
C LEU A 50 -6.71 10.61 -5.47
N ILE A 51 -7.10 11.04 -6.67
CA ILE A 51 -7.37 10.15 -7.80
C ILE A 51 -6.15 9.29 -8.16
N PHE A 52 -4.92 9.84 -8.04
CA PHE A 52 -3.69 9.08 -8.20
C PHE A 52 -3.59 7.97 -7.17
N TYR A 53 -3.73 8.32 -5.89
CA TYR A 53 -3.61 7.37 -4.78
C TYR A 53 -4.71 6.30 -4.79
N LEU A 54 -5.88 6.61 -5.37
CA LEU A 54 -6.94 5.64 -5.59
C LEU A 54 -6.53 4.58 -6.63
N CYS A 55 -5.92 4.96 -7.75
CA CYS A 55 -5.64 4.02 -8.84
C CYS A 55 -4.24 3.38 -8.78
N HIS A 56 -3.23 4.12 -8.33
CA HIS A 56 -1.83 3.74 -8.41
C HIS A 56 -1.51 2.37 -7.80
N PRO A 57 -1.97 2.00 -6.59
CA PRO A 57 -1.74 0.65 -6.07
C PRO A 57 -2.30 -0.46 -6.97
N ALA A 58 -3.47 -0.26 -7.56
CA ALA A 58 -4.07 -1.23 -8.48
C ALA A 58 -3.26 -1.38 -9.77
N VAL A 59 -2.73 -0.28 -10.30
CA VAL A 59 -1.80 -0.31 -11.44
C VAL A 59 -0.50 -1.01 -11.09
N LEU A 60 0.05 -0.78 -9.90
CA LEU A 60 1.26 -1.46 -9.45
C LEU A 60 1.11 -2.98 -9.41
N TYR A 61 -0.02 -3.52 -8.92
CA TYR A 61 -0.26 -4.98 -9.00
C TYR A 61 -0.14 -5.47 -10.44
N ILE A 62 -0.84 -4.85 -11.39
CA ILE A 62 -0.83 -5.30 -12.78
C ILE A 62 0.58 -5.21 -13.38
N ASN A 63 1.27 -4.08 -13.22
CA ASN A 63 2.61 -3.91 -13.77
C ASN A 63 3.61 -4.90 -13.17
N LYS A 64 3.62 -5.09 -11.84
CA LYS A 64 4.57 -5.98 -11.17
C LYS A 64 4.25 -7.46 -11.40
N LEU A 65 2.98 -7.84 -11.46
CA LEU A 65 2.59 -9.22 -11.79
C LEU A 65 2.93 -9.57 -13.24
N ARG A 66 2.81 -8.62 -14.18
CA ARG A 66 3.28 -8.77 -15.57
C ARG A 66 4.80 -8.93 -15.64
N LEU A 67 5.54 -8.08 -14.94
CA LEU A 67 7.01 -8.16 -14.88
C LEU A 67 7.50 -9.47 -14.25
N ALA A 68 6.80 -9.98 -13.23
CA ALA A 68 7.09 -11.27 -12.60
C ALA A 68 6.69 -12.48 -13.47
N GLY A 69 5.99 -12.26 -14.59
CA GLY A 69 5.49 -13.32 -15.47
C GLY A 69 4.31 -14.11 -14.90
N LEU A 70 3.63 -13.59 -13.88
CA LEU A 70 2.47 -14.23 -13.24
C LEU A 70 1.18 -13.98 -14.02
N ILE A 71 1.10 -12.86 -14.74
CA ILE A 71 0.05 -12.55 -15.71
C ILE A 71 0.70 -12.02 -16.99
N HIS A 72 -0.01 -12.03 -18.10
CA HIS A 72 0.54 -11.60 -19.41
C HIS A 72 -0.14 -10.34 -19.95
N GLU A 73 -1.47 -10.28 -19.84
CA GLU A 73 -2.28 -9.21 -20.42
C GLU A 73 -2.31 -7.97 -19.52
N SER A 74 -2.33 -6.80 -20.17
CA SER A 74 -2.70 -5.53 -19.55
C SER A 74 -4.23 -5.46 -19.37
N ILE A 75 -4.69 -4.67 -18.40
CA ILE A 75 -6.09 -4.24 -18.34
C ILE A 75 -6.29 -3.04 -19.26
N ASP A 76 -5.45 -2.01 -19.07
CA ASP A 76 -5.48 -0.78 -19.84
C ASP A 76 -4.08 -0.15 -19.82
N PRO A 77 -3.30 -0.26 -20.92
CA PRO A 77 -1.95 0.27 -20.99
C PRO A 77 -1.85 1.78 -20.72
N TYR A 78 -2.90 2.55 -21.00
CA TYR A 78 -2.90 3.99 -20.74
C TYR A 78 -2.98 4.26 -19.24
N PHE A 79 -3.85 3.56 -18.51
CA PHE A 79 -3.89 3.63 -17.04
C PHE A 79 -2.59 3.13 -16.42
N GLU A 80 -2.09 2.01 -16.92
CA GLU A 80 -0.86 1.37 -16.44
C GLU A 80 0.36 2.28 -16.55
N GLN A 81 0.40 3.14 -17.56
CA GLN A 81 1.42 4.18 -17.74
C GLN A 81 1.13 5.44 -16.92
N LEU A 82 -0.10 5.96 -16.99
CA LEU A 82 -0.48 7.22 -16.36
C LEU A 82 -0.31 7.20 -14.84
N PHE A 83 -0.64 6.08 -14.21
CA PHE A 83 -0.50 5.91 -12.77
C PHE A 83 0.77 5.14 -12.40
N GLU A 84 1.74 4.90 -13.30
CA GLU A 84 2.92 4.10 -12.98
C GLU A 84 3.83 4.80 -11.97
N THR A 85 4.10 6.07 -12.21
CA THR A 85 5.14 6.83 -11.51
C THR A 85 4.51 7.84 -10.58
N GLY A 86 4.87 7.77 -9.30
CA GLY A 86 4.51 8.79 -8.31
C GLY A 86 5.38 10.03 -8.40
N VAL A 87 5.36 10.84 -7.34
CA VAL A 87 6.24 12.01 -7.24
C VAL A 87 7.66 11.55 -6.97
N ASP A 88 8.60 11.92 -7.85
CA ASP A 88 10.03 11.69 -7.64
C ASP A 88 10.56 12.59 -6.51
N GLU A 89 11.15 11.97 -5.48
CA GLU A 89 11.72 12.66 -4.33
C GLU A 89 12.94 13.50 -4.69
N MET A 90 13.63 13.16 -5.78
CA MET A 90 14.80 13.90 -6.27
C MET A 90 14.43 15.10 -7.14
N SER A 91 13.16 15.22 -7.53
CA SER A 91 12.58 16.34 -8.29
C SER A 91 11.27 16.83 -7.66
N TRP A 92 11.24 16.87 -6.33
CA TRP A 92 10.05 17.25 -5.55
C TRP A 92 9.57 18.69 -5.85
N ASP A 93 10.42 19.55 -6.42
CA ASP A 93 10.14 20.93 -6.83
C ASP A 93 9.58 21.05 -8.26
N ASP A 94 9.45 19.95 -9.01
CA ASP A 94 8.71 19.94 -10.27
C ASP A 94 7.21 20.09 -9.99
N MET A 95 6.67 21.26 -10.35
CA MET A 95 5.27 21.62 -10.15
C MET A 95 4.37 21.21 -11.33
N SER A 96 4.95 20.75 -12.45
CA SER A 96 4.20 20.32 -13.63
C SER A 96 3.53 18.94 -13.45
N LYS A 97 3.90 18.21 -12.40
CA LYS A 97 3.40 16.87 -12.05
C LYS A 97 1.88 16.76 -11.84
N ASN A 98 1.15 17.88 -11.78
CA ASN A 98 -0.32 17.86 -11.66
C ASN A 98 -1.04 18.32 -12.94
N GLU A 99 -0.32 18.56 -14.04
CA GLU A 99 -0.89 18.93 -15.35
C GLU A 99 -1.39 17.70 -16.14
N MET A 100 -1.95 16.71 -15.44
CA MET A 100 -2.45 15.47 -16.02
C MET A 100 -3.97 15.48 -16.17
N ASP A 101 -4.45 15.02 -17.33
CA ASP A 101 -5.86 14.72 -17.54
C ASP A 101 -6.20 13.38 -16.88
N TRP A 102 -6.61 13.46 -15.61
CA TRP A 102 -7.00 12.28 -14.84
C TRP A 102 -8.31 11.66 -15.36
N PRO A 103 -8.39 10.33 -15.47
CA PRO A 103 -9.63 9.64 -15.76
C PRO A 103 -10.70 9.91 -14.70
N SER A 104 -11.97 9.69 -15.07
CA SER A 104 -13.06 9.86 -14.12
C SER A 104 -12.96 8.87 -12.96
N VAL A 105 -13.51 9.24 -11.80
CA VAL A 105 -13.58 8.35 -10.63
C VAL A 105 -14.24 7.01 -10.99
N ARG A 106 -15.24 7.03 -11.87
CA ARG A 106 -15.93 5.83 -12.34
C ARG A 106 -14.99 4.88 -13.10
N GLU A 107 -14.21 5.41 -14.04
CA GLU A 107 -13.25 4.61 -14.82
C GLU A 107 -12.16 4.03 -13.92
N VAL A 108 -11.65 4.82 -12.97
CA VAL A 108 -10.70 4.33 -11.95
C VAL A 108 -11.30 3.20 -11.10
N VAL A 109 -12.54 3.34 -10.65
CA VAL A 109 -13.22 2.29 -9.89
C VAL A 109 -13.46 1.03 -10.74
N GLU A 110 -13.77 1.18 -12.03
CA GLU A 110 -13.91 0.06 -12.97
C GLU A 110 -12.57 -0.66 -13.18
N TYR A 111 -11.47 0.08 -13.36
CA TYR A 111 -10.11 -0.47 -13.42
C TYR A 111 -9.77 -1.25 -12.15
N ARG A 112 -9.95 -0.63 -10.97
CA ARG A 112 -9.72 -1.25 -9.66
C ARG A 112 -10.49 -2.55 -9.50
N ARG A 113 -11.77 -2.59 -9.88
CA ARG A 113 -12.58 -3.83 -9.82
C ARG A 113 -12.03 -4.93 -10.70
N SER A 114 -11.51 -4.61 -11.87
CA SER A 114 -10.87 -5.58 -12.77
C SER A 114 -9.56 -6.09 -12.18
N THR A 115 -8.71 -5.20 -11.65
CA THR A 115 -7.49 -5.58 -10.92
C THR A 115 -7.80 -6.52 -9.76
N TYR A 116 -8.76 -6.17 -8.89
CA TYR A 116 -9.14 -7.01 -7.75
C TYR A 116 -9.49 -8.43 -8.17
N LYS A 117 -10.31 -8.59 -9.22
CA LYS A 117 -10.69 -9.91 -9.75
C LYS A 117 -9.49 -10.70 -10.24
N ILE A 118 -8.60 -10.06 -11.01
CA ILE A 118 -7.40 -10.70 -11.56
C ILE A 118 -6.46 -11.16 -10.44
N VAL A 119 -6.18 -10.29 -9.48
CA VAL A 119 -5.28 -10.60 -8.35
C VAL A 119 -5.89 -11.69 -7.48
N ARG A 120 -7.19 -11.60 -7.18
CA ARG A 120 -7.90 -12.64 -6.42
C ARG A 120 -7.87 -13.99 -7.13
N GLU A 121 -8.20 -14.04 -8.42
CA GLU A 121 -8.17 -15.27 -9.22
C GLU A 121 -6.75 -15.86 -9.29
N LEU A 122 -5.73 -15.01 -9.45
CA LEU A 122 -4.34 -15.43 -9.39
C LEU A 122 -4.01 -16.07 -8.02
N ILE A 123 -4.39 -15.43 -6.91
CA ILE A 123 -4.17 -15.99 -5.58
C ILE A 123 -4.97 -17.29 -5.40
N GLU A 124 -6.15 -17.43 -5.99
CA GLU A 124 -6.99 -18.64 -5.90
C GLU A 124 -6.42 -19.81 -6.73
N THR A 125 -5.68 -19.54 -7.81
CA THR A 125 -5.31 -20.55 -8.81
C THR A 125 -3.80 -20.83 -8.93
N LEU A 126 -2.93 -19.93 -8.47
CA LEU A 126 -1.47 -20.06 -8.64
C LEU A 126 -0.93 -21.29 -7.87
N PRO A 127 -0.32 -22.30 -8.52
CA PRO A 127 0.17 -23.50 -7.83
C PRO A 127 1.23 -23.22 -6.76
N ALA A 128 2.03 -22.15 -6.94
CA ALA A 128 3.04 -21.72 -5.98
C ALA A 128 2.47 -21.28 -4.63
N LEU A 129 1.15 -21.14 -4.51
CA LEU A 129 0.44 -20.76 -3.27
C LEU A 129 -0.43 -21.91 -2.75
N GLU A 130 -0.26 -23.15 -3.22
CA GLU A 130 -0.95 -24.30 -2.63
C GLU A 130 -0.50 -24.53 -1.18
N ASP A 131 -1.41 -25.02 -0.34
CA ASP A 131 -1.08 -25.30 1.05
C ASP A 131 0.04 -26.35 1.13
N GLY A 132 1.11 -26.02 1.85
CA GLY A 132 2.35 -26.82 1.87
C GLY A 132 3.35 -26.45 0.78
N HIS A 133 3.20 -25.29 0.12
CA HIS A 133 4.18 -24.72 -0.79
C HIS A 133 5.58 -24.58 -0.13
N PRO A 134 6.67 -24.62 -0.92
CA PRO A 134 7.99 -24.24 -0.41
C PRO A 134 8.02 -22.75 -0.02
N PRO A 135 8.95 -22.31 0.85
CA PRO A 135 9.01 -20.90 1.27
C PRO A 135 9.02 -19.92 0.09
N ILE A 136 8.20 -18.87 0.18
CA ILE A 136 8.14 -17.80 -0.82
C ILE A 136 9.24 -16.79 -0.47
N THR A 137 10.37 -16.89 -1.16
CA THR A 137 11.49 -15.96 -1.04
C THR A 137 11.45 -14.89 -2.14
N MET A 138 12.34 -13.90 -2.07
CA MET A 138 12.44 -12.82 -3.06
C MET A 138 12.74 -13.32 -4.49
N ASP A 139 13.32 -14.51 -4.63
CA ASP A 139 13.57 -15.16 -5.94
C ASP A 139 12.33 -15.86 -6.52
N ASN A 140 11.27 -16.02 -5.73
CA ASN A 140 10.01 -16.62 -6.18
C ASN A 140 9.12 -15.53 -6.83
N PRO A 141 8.60 -15.72 -8.05
CA PRO A 141 7.69 -14.76 -8.69
C PRO A 141 6.49 -14.36 -7.82
N ALA A 142 5.99 -15.25 -6.97
CA ALA A 142 4.90 -14.96 -6.03
C ALA A 142 5.22 -13.85 -5.02
N TRP A 143 6.50 -13.52 -4.81
CA TRP A 143 6.93 -12.36 -4.02
C TRP A 143 6.30 -11.05 -4.50
N ALA A 144 6.02 -10.93 -5.81
CA ALA A 144 5.37 -9.75 -6.38
C ALA A 144 3.97 -9.48 -5.79
N LEU A 145 3.25 -10.51 -5.32
CA LEU A 145 1.97 -10.33 -4.63
C LEU A 145 2.16 -9.61 -3.29
N PHE A 146 3.13 -10.08 -2.49
CA PHE A 146 3.43 -9.50 -1.18
C PHE A 146 4.01 -8.10 -1.30
N LEU A 147 4.83 -7.84 -2.33
CA LEU A 147 5.24 -6.49 -2.69
C LEU A 147 4.03 -5.60 -2.94
N GLY A 148 3.03 -6.08 -3.70
CA GLY A 148 1.79 -5.36 -3.94
C GLY A 148 1.01 -5.09 -2.64
N PHE A 149 0.89 -6.09 -1.77
CA PHE A 149 0.17 -5.94 -0.49
C PHE A 149 0.82 -4.88 0.42
N GLU A 150 2.15 -4.92 0.60
CA GLU A 150 2.85 -3.95 1.43
C GLU A 150 2.89 -2.56 0.78
N HIS A 151 3.01 -2.50 -0.55
CA HIS A 151 2.92 -1.24 -1.28
C HIS A 151 1.55 -0.58 -1.10
N GLU A 152 0.46 -1.35 -1.13
CA GLU A 152 -0.88 -0.83 -0.85
C GLU A 152 -0.99 -0.28 0.58
N ARG A 153 -0.33 -0.90 1.56
CA ARG A 153 -0.28 -0.37 2.94
C ARG A 153 0.48 0.95 3.06
N ILE A 154 1.57 1.14 2.31
CA ILE A 154 2.28 2.43 2.22
C ILE A 154 1.34 3.52 1.67
N HIS A 155 0.58 3.19 0.62
CA HIS A 155 -0.35 4.14 0.02
C HIS A 155 -1.59 4.40 0.87
N MET A 156 -2.02 3.43 1.68
CA MET A 156 -3.04 3.63 2.71
C MET A 156 -2.57 4.67 3.75
N GLU A 157 -1.35 4.54 4.28
CA GLU A 157 -0.79 5.52 5.23
C GLU A 157 -0.66 6.90 4.59
N THR A 158 -0.07 6.97 3.39
CA THR A 158 0.09 8.24 2.65
C THR A 158 -1.25 8.92 2.41
N SER A 159 -2.26 8.17 1.96
CA SER A 159 -3.61 8.69 1.76
C SER A 159 -4.22 9.19 3.07
N SER A 160 -4.00 8.50 4.19
CA SER A 160 -4.53 8.90 5.49
C SER A 160 -3.98 10.25 5.98
N VAL A 161 -2.74 10.59 5.62
CA VAL A 161 -2.15 11.90 5.90
C VAL A 161 -2.76 12.96 4.99
N LEU A 162 -2.84 12.69 3.69
CA LEU A 162 -3.43 13.62 2.72
C LEU A 162 -4.90 13.94 3.02
N LEU A 163 -5.67 12.97 3.51
CA LEU A 163 -7.06 13.18 3.94
C LEU A 163 -7.16 14.20 5.08
N GLN A 164 -6.18 14.29 5.97
CA GLN A 164 -6.19 15.26 7.08
C GLN A 164 -5.95 16.69 6.62
N GLU A 165 -5.40 16.88 5.43
CA GLU A 165 -5.15 18.19 4.83
C GLU A 165 -6.37 18.72 4.05
N LEU A 166 -7.39 17.88 3.84
CA LEU A 166 -8.59 18.27 3.12
C LEU A 166 -9.56 19.09 3.98
N PRO A 167 -10.31 20.02 3.37
CA PRO A 167 -11.42 20.68 4.05
C PRO A 167 -12.44 19.66 4.56
N LEU A 168 -12.94 19.85 5.79
CA LEU A 168 -13.98 18.98 6.36
C LEU A 168 -15.25 18.91 5.50
N SER A 169 -15.51 19.92 4.67
CA SER A 169 -16.67 19.96 3.76
C SER A 169 -16.63 18.90 2.66
N VAL A 170 -15.47 18.33 2.35
CA VAL A 170 -15.30 17.25 1.37
C VAL A 170 -15.03 15.89 2.02
N LEU A 171 -15.24 15.79 3.33
CA LEU A 171 -15.02 14.58 4.10
C LEU A 171 -16.30 14.15 4.83
N ARG A 172 -16.50 12.85 4.91
CA ARG A 172 -17.42 12.21 5.85
C ARG A 172 -16.70 11.11 6.61
N ARG A 173 -17.23 10.76 7.78
CA ARG A 173 -16.81 9.55 8.47
C ARG A 173 -17.35 8.32 7.72
N PRO A 174 -16.51 7.37 7.30
CA PRO A 174 -17.00 6.09 6.75
C PRO A 174 -17.83 5.31 7.78
N GLU A 175 -18.92 4.70 7.33
CA GLU A 175 -19.81 3.88 8.17
C GLU A 175 -19.09 2.74 8.92
N PRO A 176 -18.20 1.94 8.29
CA PRO A 176 -17.53 0.84 8.99
C PRO A 176 -16.43 1.30 9.95
N TRP A 177 -16.15 2.61 10.07
CA TRP A 177 -15.09 3.11 10.93
C TRP A 177 -15.42 2.88 12.42
N PRO A 178 -14.52 2.26 13.20
CA PRO A 178 -14.78 1.99 14.61
C PRO A 178 -15.10 3.27 15.38
N LYS A 179 -15.92 3.16 16.42
CA LYS A 179 -16.11 4.26 17.38
C LYS A 179 -14.74 4.68 17.94
N LEU A 180 -14.60 5.98 18.20
CA LEU A 180 -13.40 6.47 18.87
C LEU A 180 -13.23 5.70 20.20
N HIS A 181 -12.01 5.25 20.47
CA HIS A 181 -11.70 4.60 21.72
C HIS A 181 -11.98 5.58 22.89
N PRO A 182 -12.43 5.13 24.07
CA PRO A 182 -12.72 6.02 25.21
C PRO A 182 -11.55 6.95 25.58
N SER A 183 -10.31 6.55 25.31
CA SER A 183 -9.11 7.38 25.53
C SER A 183 -9.08 8.67 24.70
N ALA A 184 -9.80 8.75 23.58
CA ALA A 184 -9.91 9.98 22.79
C ALA A 184 -10.64 11.11 23.54
N PHE A 185 -11.35 10.78 24.61
CA PHE A 185 -12.06 11.72 25.49
C PHE A 185 -11.45 11.81 26.89
N ALA A 186 -10.40 11.04 27.17
CA ALA A 186 -9.70 11.11 28.44
C ALA A 186 -8.86 12.39 28.51
N GLU A 187 -8.73 12.97 29.70
CA GLU A 187 -7.77 14.05 29.92
C GLU A 187 -6.36 13.53 29.61
N SER A 188 -5.61 14.31 28.83
CA SER A 188 -4.23 13.99 28.49
C SER A 188 -3.39 13.92 29.76
N GLN A 189 -2.95 12.72 30.14
CA GLN A 189 -1.94 12.54 31.17
C GLN A 189 -0.58 12.82 30.54
N THR A 190 -0.07 14.03 30.70
CA THR A 190 1.32 14.33 30.33
C THR A 190 2.24 13.59 31.28
N VAL A 191 2.97 12.60 30.75
CA VAL A 191 4.05 11.91 31.46
C VAL A 191 5.37 12.58 31.04
N GLU A 192 6.28 12.80 31.99
CA GLU A 192 7.61 13.30 31.64
C GLU A 192 8.40 12.21 30.89
N ASN A 193 9.03 12.58 29.77
CA ASN A 193 9.87 11.66 29.02
C ASN A 193 11.17 11.38 29.79
N GLU A 194 11.48 10.11 30.01
CA GLU A 194 12.73 9.68 30.64
C GLU A 194 13.69 9.08 29.61
N LEU A 195 14.98 9.40 29.73
CA LEU A 195 16.01 8.75 28.92
C LEU A 195 16.30 7.35 29.49
N ILE A 196 16.16 6.32 28.66
CA ILE A 196 16.50 4.95 29.03
C ILE A 196 17.95 4.67 28.65
N ALA A 197 18.79 4.39 29.64
CA ALA A 197 20.18 4.00 29.39
C ALA A 197 20.24 2.60 28.74
N VAL A 198 20.79 2.53 27.53
CA VAL A 198 21.09 1.27 26.84
C VAL A 198 22.59 1.02 26.95
N SER A 199 22.99 -0.11 27.56
CA SER A 199 24.40 -0.46 27.70
C SER A 199 25.05 -0.74 26.34
N SER A 200 26.35 -0.46 26.25
CA SER A 200 27.14 -0.76 25.05
C SER A 200 27.10 -2.26 24.75
N LYS A 201 26.71 -2.61 23.52
CA LYS A 201 26.66 -3.97 23.00
C LYS A 201 26.86 -3.94 21.47
N THR A 202 27.43 -5.01 20.93
CA THR A 202 27.40 -5.25 19.48
C THR A 202 25.95 -5.54 19.07
N VAL A 203 25.46 -4.83 18.06
CA VAL A 203 24.13 -5.04 17.48
C VAL A 203 24.26 -5.49 16.03
N THR A 204 23.32 -6.30 15.58
CA THR A 204 23.16 -6.63 14.15
C THR A 204 21.97 -5.82 13.64
N LEU A 205 22.18 -5.06 12.55
CA LEU A 205 21.16 -4.28 11.89
C LEU A 205 20.65 -5.03 10.66
N GLY A 206 19.35 -4.95 10.42
CA GLY A 206 18.68 -5.54 9.27
C GLY A 206 18.04 -6.89 9.56
N LYS A 207 17.03 -7.20 8.76
CA LYS A 207 16.28 -8.45 8.75
C LYS A 207 17.16 -9.57 8.16
N PRO A 208 17.22 -10.75 8.81
CA PRO A 208 17.82 -11.95 8.21
C PRO A 208 17.11 -12.36 6.92
N TRP A 209 17.85 -12.92 5.97
CA TRP A 209 17.29 -13.42 4.71
C TRP A 209 16.33 -14.60 4.93
N GLU A 210 16.57 -15.38 5.99
CA GLU A 210 15.80 -16.56 6.36
C GLU A 210 14.52 -16.24 7.14
N GLU A 211 14.34 -14.99 7.57
CA GLU A 211 13.14 -14.58 8.29
C GLU A 211 11.93 -14.70 7.35
N PRO A 212 10.92 -15.53 7.68
CA PRO A 212 9.91 -15.99 6.73
C PRO A 212 8.74 -14.98 6.63
N CYS A 213 9.06 -13.71 6.46
CA CYS A 213 8.10 -12.66 6.18
C CYS A 213 8.63 -11.76 5.06
N PHE A 214 7.71 -11.04 4.41
CA PHE A 214 8.11 -10.02 3.45
C PHE A 214 8.98 -8.95 4.15
N GLY A 215 9.98 -8.45 3.45
CA GLY A 215 10.77 -7.29 3.85
C GLY A 215 11.25 -6.54 2.61
N TRP A 216 11.37 -5.23 2.71
CA TRP A 216 11.91 -4.41 1.64
C TRP A 216 13.41 -4.67 1.45
N ASP A 217 13.92 -4.43 0.25
CA ASP A 217 15.32 -4.63 -0.12
C ASP A 217 16.29 -3.79 0.74
N ASN A 218 15.83 -2.65 1.27
CA ASN A 218 16.58 -1.80 2.18
C ASN A 218 16.59 -2.28 3.65
N GLU A 219 15.80 -3.29 4.00
CA GLU A 219 15.72 -3.85 5.36
C GLU A 219 16.69 -5.01 5.58
N VAL A 220 17.15 -5.64 4.51
CA VAL A 220 17.98 -6.84 4.59
C VAL A 220 19.40 -6.50 5.03
N ARG A 221 20.04 -7.48 5.68
CA ARG A 221 21.42 -7.34 6.16
C ARG A 221 22.36 -6.93 5.03
N VAL A 222 22.90 -5.72 5.15
CA VAL A 222 24.14 -5.31 4.50
C VAL A 222 25.24 -5.47 5.55
N ASP A 223 26.28 -6.25 5.26
CA ASP A 223 27.47 -6.27 6.12
C ASP A 223 28.13 -4.89 6.03
N VAL A 224 27.75 -3.98 6.93
CA VAL A 224 28.39 -2.68 7.07
C VAL A 224 29.58 -2.84 8.03
N PRO A 225 30.83 -2.83 7.55
CA PRO A 225 31.97 -2.75 8.45
C PRO A 225 31.93 -1.39 9.16
N TYR A 226 31.80 -1.42 10.49
CA TYR A 226 32.09 -0.28 11.37
C TYR A 226 33.59 -0.25 11.70
#